data_AF-A0A1G9M9C2-F1
#
_entry.id   AF-A0A1G9M9C2-F1
#
_cell.length_a   1.000
_cell.length_b   1.000
_cell.length_c   1.000
_cell.angle_alpha   90.00
_cell.angle_beta   90.00
_cell.angle_gamma   90.00
#
_symmetry.space_group_name_H-M   'P 1'
#
loop_
_entity.id
_entity.type
_entity.pdbx_description
1 polymer ?
#
loop_
_entity_poly.entity_id
_entity_poly.type
_entity_poly.pdbx_seq_one_letter_code
_entity_poly.pdbx_strand_id
1 'polypeptide(L)'
;MTQEPDATPAQPGWKRALGIVGILLHLVVGYFYLTAGLVVPGAWLVVFLLVWVALLVVAIRLFRPRPLLVLLVPVVALALLVGGVSVGGALLDWTA
;
A
#
# COMPACT_ATOMS: atom_id res chain seq x y z
N MET A 1 37.27 15.60 -28.04
CA MET A 1 35.96 15.74 -27.35
C MET A 1 35.67 14.42 -26.65
N THR A 2 36.10 14.27 -25.39
CA THR A 2 35.81 13.11 -24.55
C THR A 2 34.48 13.35 -23.86
N GLN A 3 33.41 12.65 -24.28
CA GLN A 3 32.20 12.57 -23.46
C GLN A 3 32.60 11.93 -22.12
N GLU A 4 32.58 12.71 -21.04
CA GLU A 4 32.54 12.14 -19.70
C GLU A 4 31.28 11.26 -19.63
N PRO A 5 31.38 10.00 -19.17
CA PRO A 5 30.20 9.20 -18.94
C PRO A 5 29.33 9.96 -17.93
N ASP A 6 28.13 10.39 -18.33
CA ASP A 6 27.11 10.92 -17.44
C ASP A 6 26.81 9.87 -16.36
N ALA A 7 27.57 9.94 -15.26
CA ALA A 7 27.40 9.11 -14.10
C ALA A 7 26.12 9.58 -13.40
N THR A 8 24.97 9.11 -13.88
CA THR A 8 23.70 9.29 -13.19
C THR A 8 23.89 8.74 -11.78
N PRO A 9 23.83 9.59 -10.72
CA PRO A 9 24.18 9.15 -9.39
C PRO A 9 23.26 8.00 -8.97
N ALA A 10 23.85 6.89 -8.52
CA ALA A 10 23.12 5.80 -7.91
C ALA A 10 22.20 6.35 -6.81
N GLN A 11 20.92 5.96 -6.79
CA GLN A 11 19.95 6.54 -5.87
C GLN A 11 20.45 6.51 -4.41
N PRO A 12 20.33 7.63 -3.66
CA PRO A 12 20.76 7.71 -2.26
C PRO A 12 20.18 6.57 -1.41
N GLY A 13 21.01 5.88 -0.63
CA GLY A 13 20.62 4.70 0.15
C GLY A 13 19.43 4.93 1.09
N TRP A 14 19.28 6.15 1.64
CA TRP A 14 18.13 6.51 2.50
C TRP A 14 16.79 6.42 1.77
N LYS A 15 16.73 6.73 0.47
CA LYS A 15 15.50 6.62 -0.33
C LYS A 15 15.05 5.16 -0.43
N ARG A 16 16.00 4.24 -0.61
CA ARG A 16 15.72 2.79 -0.60
C ARG A 16 15.23 2.32 0.76
N ALA A 17 15.87 2.77 1.85
CA ALA A 17 15.43 2.45 3.21
C ALA A 17 13.98 2.89 3.45
N LEU A 18 13.59 4.10 3.04
CA LEU A 18 12.21 4.56 3.12
C LEU A 18 11.24 3.73 2.26
N GLY A 19 11.65 3.32 1.07
CA GLY A 19 10.85 2.40 0.26
C GLY A 19 10.58 1.08 0.99
N ILE A 20 11.58 0.54 1.68
CA ILE A 20 11.44 -0.71 2.46
C ILE A 20 10.49 -0.48 3.62
N VAL A 21 10.66 0.63 4.35
CA VAL A 21 9.74 1.02 5.43
C VAL A 21 8.30 1.12 4.90
N GLY A 22 8.09 1.71 3.74
CA GLY A 22 6.75 1.78 3.12
C GLY A 22 6.14 0.42 2.83
N ILE A 23 6.93 -0.55 2.35
CA ILE A 23 6.46 -1.93 2.14
C ILE A 23 6.13 -2.60 3.47
N LEU A 24 7.01 -2.47 4.48
CA LEU A 24 6.77 -3.05 5.80
C LEU A 24 5.50 -2.48 6.44
N LEU A 25 5.30 -1.17 6.37
CA LEU A 25 4.07 -0.52 6.82
C LEU A 25 2.85 -1.05 6.05
N HIS A 26 2.97 -1.28 4.74
CA HIS A 26 1.87 -1.84 3.94
C HIS A 26 1.51 -3.27 4.34
N LEU A 27 2.50 -4.08 4.76
CA LEU A 27 2.27 -5.41 5.32
C LEU A 27 1.57 -5.35 6.68
N VAL A 28 1.96 -4.41 7.55
CA VAL A 28 1.25 -4.15 8.81
C VAL A 28 -0.20 -3.76 8.53
N VAL A 29 -0.45 -2.92 7.52
CA VAL A 29 -1.81 -2.60 7.07
C VAL A 29 -2.56 -3.84 6.58
N GLY A 30 -1.88 -4.78 5.93
CA GLY A 30 -2.45 -6.06 5.49
C GLY A 30 -3.02 -6.90 6.63
N TYR A 31 -2.43 -6.85 7.83
CA TYR A 31 -3.01 -7.48 9.02
C TYR A 31 -4.39 -6.91 9.36
N PHE A 32 -4.57 -5.58 9.29
CA PHE A 32 -5.86 -4.95 9.53
C PHE A 32 -6.91 -5.35 8.48
N TYR A 33 -6.51 -5.51 7.22
CA TYR A 33 -7.38 -6.05 6.17
C TYR A 33 -7.88 -7.47 6.50
N LEU A 34 -7.03 -8.32 7.09
CA LEU A 34 -7.46 -9.65 7.53
C LEU A 34 -8.43 -9.57 8.70
N THR A 35 -8.16 -8.71 9.69
CA THR A 35 -9.06 -8.53 10.84
C THR A 35 -10.40 -7.89 10.46
N ALA A 36 -10.47 -7.16 9.34
CA ALA A 36 -11.72 -6.59 8.84
C ALA A 36 -12.74 -7.68 8.47
N GLY A 37 -12.32 -8.92 8.23
CA GLY A 37 -13.23 -10.06 8.06
C GLY A 37 -14.11 -10.36 9.27
N LEU A 38 -13.81 -9.78 10.44
CA LEU A 38 -14.68 -9.85 11.62
C LEU A 38 -15.92 -8.95 11.49
N VAL A 39 -15.92 -7.98 10.59
CA VAL A 39 -17.00 -6.98 10.41
C VAL A 39 -17.57 -7.02 8.99
N VAL A 40 -16.70 -7.30 8.00
CA VAL A 40 -17.02 -7.24 6.58
C VAL A 40 -17.48 -8.61 6.10
N PRO A 41 -18.65 -8.72 5.42
CA PRO A 41 -19.11 -9.99 4.87
C PRO A 41 -18.10 -10.59 3.89
N GLY A 42 -18.01 -11.93 3.85
CA GLY A 42 -16.94 -12.65 3.15
C GLY A 42 -16.75 -12.25 1.67
N ALA A 43 -17.83 -12.01 0.92
CA ALA A 43 -17.74 -11.58 -0.48
C ALA A 43 -17.04 -10.21 -0.62
N TRP A 44 -17.34 -9.27 0.28
CA TRP A 44 -16.72 -7.94 0.29
C TRP A 44 -15.29 -7.99 0.82
N LEU A 45 -15.00 -8.85 1.79
CA LEU A 45 -13.63 -9.06 2.28
C LEU A 45 -12.68 -9.46 1.14
N VAL A 46 -13.13 -10.32 0.22
CA VAL A 46 -12.35 -10.68 -0.98
C VAL A 46 -12.02 -9.43 -1.81
N VAL A 47 -12.96 -8.51 -1.98
CA VAL A 47 -12.73 -7.24 -2.70
C VAL A 47 -11.67 -6.40 -1.99
N PHE A 48 -11.77 -6.24 -0.66
CA PHE A 48 -10.76 -5.52 0.11
C PHE A 48 -9.37 -6.15 -0.02
N LEU A 49 -9.26 -7.48 0.09
CA LEU A 49 -7.99 -8.19 -0.05
C LEU A 49 -7.40 -8.02 -1.47
N LEU A 50 -8.23 -8.09 -2.51
CA LEU A 50 -7.78 -7.84 -3.88
C LEU A 50 -7.26 -6.41 -4.07
N VAL A 51 -7.94 -5.43 -3.49
CA VAL A 51 -7.48 -4.02 -3.50
C VAL A 51 -6.14 -3.89 -2.77
N TRP A 52 -5.98 -4.52 -1.61
CA TRP A 52 -4.71 -4.52 -0.87
C TRP A 52 -3.57 -5.17 -1.66
N VAL A 53 -3.82 -6.32 -2.31
CA VAL A 53 -2.84 -6.99 -3.18
C VAL A 53 -2.46 -6.10 -4.36
N ALA A 54 -3.44 -5.45 -5.00
CA ALA A 54 -3.19 -4.51 -6.09
C ALA A 54 -2.29 -3.37 -5.63
N LEU A 55 -2.53 -2.81 -4.44
CA LEU A 55 -1.68 -1.78 -3.84
C LEU A 55 -0.28 -2.29 -3.50
N LEU A 56 -0.14 -3.54 -3.04
CA LEU A 56 1.18 -4.15 -2.82
C LEU A 56 1.96 -4.27 -4.13
N VAL A 57 1.31 -4.70 -5.21
CA VAL A 57 1.92 -4.75 -6.55
C VAL A 57 2.34 -3.34 -7.00
N VAL A 58 1.51 -2.33 -6.74
CA VAL A 58 1.84 -0.92 -7.01
C VAL A 58 3.07 -0.50 -6.19
N ALA A 59 3.13 -0.77 -4.88
CA ALA A 59 4.31 -0.48 -4.05
C ALA A 59 5.59 -1.11 -4.61
N ILE A 60 5.54 -2.38 -5.00
CA ILE A 60 6.69 -3.10 -5.58
C ILE A 60 7.11 -2.45 -6.91
N ARG A 61 6.14 -2.07 -7.77
CA ARG A 61 6.43 -1.38 -9.03
C ARG A 61 7.00 0.03 -8.83
N LEU A 62 6.57 0.75 -7.80
CA LEU A 62 7.05 2.10 -7.48
C LEU A 62 8.43 2.10 -6.80
N PHE A 63 8.83 0.97 -6.19
CA PHE A 63 10.07 0.85 -5.44
C PHE A 63 11.32 1.22 -6.26
N ARG A 64 11.38 0.86 -7.55
CA ARG A 64 12.50 1.21 -8.43
C ARG A 64 12.49 2.66 -8.91
N PRO A 65 11.41 3.15 -9.57
CA PRO A 65 11.43 4.49 -10.16
C PRO A 65 11.21 5.61 -9.14
N ARG A 66 10.44 5.37 -8.05
CA ARG A 66 10.00 6.42 -7.12
C ARG A 66 9.81 5.86 -5.69
N PRO A 67 10.90 5.48 -4.99
CA PRO A 67 10.80 4.81 -3.69
C PRO A 67 10.11 5.64 -2.60
N LEU A 68 10.13 6.98 -2.68
CA LEU A 68 9.43 7.84 -1.72
C LEU A 68 7.91 7.70 -1.82
N LEU A 69 7.37 7.45 -3.01
CA LEU A 69 5.92 7.26 -3.20
C LEU A 69 5.43 5.93 -2.63
N VAL A 70 6.32 4.97 -2.36
CA VAL A 70 5.97 3.71 -1.69
C VAL A 70 5.42 3.98 -0.28
N LEU A 71 5.86 5.06 0.37
CA LEU A 71 5.37 5.48 1.69
C LEU A 71 3.90 5.94 1.66
N LEU A 72 3.38 6.36 0.50
CA LEU A 72 1.99 6.78 0.33
C LEU A 72 1.05 5.58 0.22
N VAL A 73 1.54 4.44 -0.28
CA VAL A 73 0.74 3.23 -0.48
C VAL A 73 0.06 2.73 0.81
N PRO A 74 0.76 2.55 1.95
CA PRO A 74 0.10 2.13 3.19
C PRO A 74 -0.94 3.13 3.69
N VAL A 75 -0.73 4.43 3.47
CA VAL A 75 -1.70 5.48 3.84
C VAL A 75 -2.98 5.34 3.02
N VAL A 76 -2.85 5.15 1.71
CA VAL A 76 -3.99 4.92 0.81
C VAL A 76 -4.71 3.62 1.15
N ALA A 77 -3.97 2.55 1.45
CA ALA A 77 -4.54 1.28 1.88
C ALA A 77 -5.36 1.44 3.17
N LEU A 78 -4.82 2.12 4.18
CA LEU A 78 -5.53 2.38 5.43
C LEU A 78 -6.78 3.23 5.22
N ALA A 79 -6.69 4.27 4.38
CA ALA A 79 -7.83 5.12 4.06
C ALA A 79 -8.95 4.34 3.36
N LEU A 80 -8.60 3.46 2.42
CA LEU A 80 -9.57 2.59 1.74
C LEU A 80 -10.21 1.59 2.71
N LEU A 81 -9.43 1.04 3.63
CA LEU A 81 -9.96 0.15 4.67
C LEU A 81 -10.98 0.87 5.56
N VAL A 82 -10.57 1.95 6.21
CA VAL A 82 -11.40 2.71 7.15
C VAL A 82 -12.62 3.29 6.44
N GLY A 83 -12.41 3.92 5.28
CA GLY A 83 -13.49 4.51 4.49
C GLY A 83 -14.47 3.46 4.00
N GLY A 84 -13.98 2.35 3.45
CA GLY A 84 -14.84 1.29 2.94
C GLY A 84 -15.64 0.59 4.05
N VAL A 85 -15.03 0.30 5.21
CA VAL A 85 -15.75 -0.26 6.37
C VAL A 85 -16.79 0.73 6.90
N SER A 86 -16.45 2.02 7.01
CA SER A 86 -17.39 3.06 7.47
C SER A 86 -18.59 3.20 6.53
N VAL A 87 -18.35 3.20 5.22
CA VAL A 87 -19.40 3.25 4.20
C VAL A 87 -20.25 1.99 4.23
N GLY A 88 -19.65 0.81 4.37
CA GLY A 88 -20.38 -0.45 4.50
C GLY A 88 -21.23 -0.52 5.77
N GLY A 89 -20.72 -0.03 6.90
CA GLY A 89 -21.50 0.11 8.12
C GLY A 89 -22.70 1.05 7.96
N ALA A 90 -22.51 2.17 7.26
CA ALA A 90 -23.57 3.18 7.09
C ALA A 90 -24.62 2.84 6.03
N LEU A 91 -24.24 2.13 4.96
CA LEU A 91 -25.12 1.88 3.80
C LEU A 91 -25.61 0.44 3.69
N LEU A 92 -24.87 -0.52 4.28
CA LEU A 92 -25.10 -1.96 4.12
C LEU A 92 -25.23 -2.67 5.47
N ASP A 93 -25.34 -1.90 6.58
CA ASP A 93 -25.47 -2.37 7.95
C ASP A 93 -24.40 -3.41 8.35
N TRP A 94 -23.14 -3.20 7.91
CA TRP A 94 -22.04 -4.06 8.34
C TRP A 94 -21.71 -3.81 9.81
N THR A 95 -21.80 -4.88 10.60
CA THR A 95 -21.49 -4.92 12.02
C THR A 95 -20.72 -6.20 12.31
N ALA A 96 -19.92 -6.16 13.39
CA ALA A 96 -19.37 -7.38 13.98
C ALA A 96 -20.48 -8.28 14.53
#